data_AF-A0A946MPM9-F1
#
_entry.id   AF-A0A946MPM9-F1
#
_cell.length_a   1.000
_cell.length_b   1.000
_cell.length_c   1.000
_cell.angle_alpha   90.00
_cell.angle_beta   90.00
_cell.angle_gamma   90.00
#
_symmetry.space_group_name_H-M   'P 1'
#
loop_
_entity.id
_entity.type
_entity.pdbx_description
1 polymer ?
#
loop_
_entity_poly.entity_id
_entity_poly.type
_entity_poly.pdbx_seq_one_letter_code
_entity_poly.pdbx_strand_id
1 'polypeptide(L)'
;MTIPDTELNYVKLRYRKMRNIGIGFGFALMLVEIIMLAVAYSPFYQFLTFVVLGAWVWGGSYWAKYKGRDDFWSLIMIFGPLGYIILMRLEDKWPWEKMKHKRRKKFTRE
;
A
#
# COMPACT_ATOMS: atom_id res chain seq x y z
N MET A 1 -3.90 -30.12 -1.87
CA MET A 1 -2.98 -29.26 -2.63
C MET A 1 -2.43 -28.13 -1.74
N THR A 2 -1.25 -28.34 -1.15
CA THR A 2 -0.46 -27.30 -0.48
C THR A 2 0.08 -26.35 -1.56
N ILE A 3 -0.07 -25.03 -1.37
CA ILE A 3 0.63 -24.08 -2.25
C ILE A 3 2.10 -24.19 -1.86
N PRO A 4 3.03 -24.44 -2.79
CA PRO A 4 4.44 -24.53 -2.45
C PRO A 4 4.92 -23.18 -1.88
N ASP A 5 5.74 -23.22 -0.83
CA ASP A 5 6.20 -22.03 -0.10
C ASP A 5 6.89 -20.99 -1.01
N THR A 6 7.36 -21.42 -2.18
CA THR A 6 7.94 -20.58 -3.23
C THR A 6 6.95 -19.56 -3.80
N GLU A 7 5.70 -19.95 -4.09
CA GLU A 7 4.69 -19.01 -4.61
C GLU A 7 4.24 -18.01 -3.54
N LEU A 8 4.16 -18.45 -2.28
CA LEU A 8 3.83 -17.59 -1.15
C LEU A 8 4.89 -16.49 -0.95
N ASN A 9 6.16 -16.88 -1.03
CA ASN A 9 7.29 -15.96 -0.94
C ASN A 9 7.34 -14.99 -2.12
N TYR A 10 7.00 -15.44 -3.33
CA TYR A 10 6.92 -14.58 -4.51
C TYR A 10 5.85 -13.49 -4.35
N VAL A 11 4.65 -13.85 -3.91
CA VAL A 11 3.55 -12.89 -3.68
C VAL A 11 3.91 -11.89 -2.58
N LYS A 12 4.53 -12.35 -1.49
CA LYS A 12 5.03 -11.50 -0.39
C LYS A 12 6.06 -10.49 -0.88
N LEU A 13 7.02 -10.93 -1.69
CA LEU A 13 8.04 -10.07 -2.26
C LEU A 13 7.42 -9.03 -3.21
N ARG A 14 6.47 -9.45 -4.04
CA ARG A 14 5.76 -8.55 -4.98
C ARG A 14 5.01 -7.44 -4.24
N TYR A 15 4.20 -7.78 -3.23
CA TYR A 15 3.47 -6.77 -2.45
C TYR A 15 4.41 -5.83 -1.71
N ARG A 16 5.47 -6.37 -1.09
CA ARG A 16 6.48 -5.55 -0.40
C ARG A 16 7.20 -4.60 -1.35
N LYS A 17 7.58 -5.08 -2.55
CA LYS A 17 8.25 -4.28 -3.58
C LYS A 17 7.34 -3.16 -4.09
N MET A 18 6.10 -3.49 -4.49
CA MET A 18 5.14 -2.50 -5.00
C MET A 18 4.79 -1.44 -3.95
N ARG A 19 4.60 -1.86 -2.70
CA ARG A 19 4.40 -0.98 -1.55
C ARG A 19 5.56 -0.02 -1.34
N ASN A 20 6.79 -0.53 -1.32
CA ASN A 20 7.98 0.31 -1.15
C ASN A 20 8.18 1.26 -2.33
N ILE A 21 7.89 0.83 -3.56
CA ILE A 21 7.92 1.69 -4.75
C ILE A 21 6.89 2.81 -4.62
N GLY A 22 5.63 2.49 -4.32
CA GLY A 22 4.57 3.49 -4.21
C GLY A 22 4.85 4.54 -3.14
N ILE A 23 5.33 4.11 -1.97
CA ILE A 23 5.67 5.05 -0.88
C ILE A 23 6.94 5.83 -1.16
N GLY A 24 7.99 5.18 -1.65
CA GLY A 24 9.23 5.86 -2.01
C GLY A 24 9.02 6.90 -3.09
N PHE A 25 8.21 6.57 -4.10
CA PHE A 25 7.80 7.49 -5.15
C PHE A 25 6.96 8.65 -4.59
N GLY A 26 6.00 8.37 -3.71
CA GLY A 26 5.22 9.40 -3.02
C GLY A 26 6.07 10.39 -2.20
N PHE A 27 7.08 9.89 -1.48
CA PHE A 27 8.05 10.75 -0.77
C PHE A 27 8.91 11.58 -1.73
N ALA A 28 9.41 10.99 -2.82
CA ALA A 28 10.21 11.70 -3.80
C ALA A 28 9.42 12.85 -4.45
N LEU A 29 8.17 12.58 -4.85
CA LEU A 29 7.30 13.61 -5.43
C LEU A 29 6.95 14.70 -4.43
N MET A 30 6.72 14.35 -3.15
CA MET A 30 6.46 15.33 -2.10
C MET A 30 7.66 16.27 -1.89
N LEU A 31 8.89 15.77 -1.99
CA LEU A 31 10.08 16.63 -1.92
C LEU A 31 10.17 17.58 -3.12
N VAL A 32 9.89 17.07 -4.33
CA VAL A 32 9.84 17.91 -5.54
C VAL A 32 8.76 18.98 -5.39
N GLU A 33 7.59 18.62 -4.89
CA GLU A 33 6.49 19.54 -4.63
C GLU A 33 6.89 20.66 -3.66
N ILE A 34 7.55 20.34 -2.54
CA ILE A 34 8.06 21.33 -1.58
C ILE A 34 9.06 22.30 -2.24
N ILE A 35 9.98 21.77 -3.05
CA ILE A 35 10.96 22.60 -3.78
C ILE A 35 10.25 23.53 -4.78
N MET A 36 9.26 23.01 -5.52
CA MET A 36 8.50 23.83 -6.46
C MET A 36 7.72 24.94 -5.75
N LEU A 37 7.08 24.64 -4.61
CA LEU A 37 6.39 25.65 -3.79
C LEU A 37 7.34 26.77 -3.36
N ALA A 38 8.57 26.42 -2.99
CA ALA A 38 9.58 27.38 -2.52
C ALA A 38 10.11 28.29 -3.63
N VAL A 39 10.14 27.81 -4.89
CA VAL A 39 10.72 28.55 -6.03
C VAL A 39 9.68 29.37 -6.77
N ALA A 40 8.49 28.81 -7.06
CA ALA A 40 7.41 29.53 -7.73
C ALA A 40 6.08 28.77 -7.65
N TYR A 41 5.01 29.44 -7.22
CA TYR A 41 3.66 28.89 -7.29
C TYR A 41 3.18 28.85 -8.76
N SER A 42 2.93 27.65 -9.28
CA SER A 42 2.49 27.40 -10.66
C SER A 42 1.22 26.53 -10.64
N PRO A 43 0.29 26.66 -11.60
CA PRO A 43 -0.83 25.72 -11.75
C PRO A 43 -0.38 24.25 -11.85
N PHE A 44 0.85 24.02 -12.32
CA PHE A 44 1.47 22.69 -12.34
C PHE A 44 1.63 22.08 -10.94
N TYR A 45 1.75 22.91 -9.90
CA TYR A 45 1.80 22.48 -8.51
C TYR A 45 0.57 21.67 -8.12
N GLN A 46 -0.63 22.17 -8.43
CA GLN A 46 -1.89 21.49 -8.08
C GLN A 46 -2.01 20.13 -8.78
N PHE A 47 -1.59 20.06 -10.04
CA PHE A 47 -1.51 18.80 -10.76
C PHE A 47 -0.55 17.82 -10.06
N LEU A 48 0.64 18.29 -9.69
CA LEU A 48 1.63 17.49 -8.97
C LEU A 48 1.09 17.00 -7.62
N THR A 49 0.34 17.81 -6.88
CA THR A 49 -0.32 17.42 -5.63
C THR A 49 -1.25 16.22 -5.85
N PHE A 50 -2.06 16.22 -6.91
CA PHE A 50 -2.93 15.07 -7.21
C PHE A 50 -2.12 13.82 -7.58
N VAL A 51 -1.00 13.97 -8.29
CA VAL A 51 -0.10 12.85 -8.62
C VAL A 51 0.55 12.29 -7.35
N VAL A 52 1.00 13.16 -6.44
CA VAL A 52 1.54 12.78 -5.11
C VAL A 52 0.49 12.00 -4.33
N LEU A 53 -0.71 12.54 -4.18
CA LEU A 53 -1.82 11.87 -3.49
C LEU A 53 -2.16 10.51 -4.13
N GLY A 54 -2.18 10.45 -5.45
CA GLY A 54 -2.38 9.20 -6.20
C GLY A 54 -1.32 8.16 -5.88
N ALA A 55 -0.04 8.55 -5.86
CA ALA A 55 1.06 7.67 -5.49
C ALA A 55 0.96 7.17 -4.04
N TRP A 56 0.57 8.05 -3.11
CA TRP A 56 0.36 7.71 -1.69
C TRP A 56 -0.78 6.71 -1.51
N VAL A 57 -1.94 6.96 -2.11
CA VAL A 57 -3.10 6.05 -2.06
C VAL A 57 -2.77 4.73 -2.76
N TRP A 58 -2.11 4.77 -3.91
CA TRP A 58 -1.67 3.56 -4.63
C TRP A 58 -0.74 2.71 -3.77
N GLY A 59 0.32 3.29 -3.20
CA GLY A 59 1.22 2.61 -2.26
C GLY A 59 0.50 2.10 -1.02
N GLY A 60 -0.44 2.88 -0.50
CA GLY A 60 -1.35 2.51 0.59
C GLY A 60 -2.20 1.29 0.28
N SER A 61 -2.69 1.14 -0.95
CA SER A 61 -3.51 -0.01 -1.34
C SER A 61 -2.71 -1.32 -1.30
N TYR A 62 -1.46 -1.31 -1.75
CA TYR A 62 -0.57 -2.48 -1.63
C TYR A 62 -0.20 -2.75 -0.17
N TRP A 63 -0.09 -1.70 0.66
CA TRP A 63 0.12 -1.85 2.10
C TRP A 63 -1.09 -2.48 2.80
N ALA A 64 -2.29 -2.02 2.50
CA ALA A 64 -3.54 -2.58 3.02
C ALA A 64 -3.69 -4.05 2.62
N LYS A 65 -3.43 -4.38 1.35
CA LYS A 65 -3.42 -5.76 0.84
C LYS A 65 -2.37 -6.64 1.52
N TYR A 66 -1.16 -6.10 1.73
CA TYR A 66 -0.10 -6.77 2.49
C TYR A 66 -0.55 -7.08 3.93
N LYS A 67 -1.30 -6.17 4.56
CA LYS A 67 -1.89 -6.35 5.90
C LYS A 67 -3.27 -7.04 5.88
N GLY A 68 -3.67 -7.62 4.75
CA GLY A 68 -4.94 -8.32 4.51
C GLY A 68 -6.21 -7.54 4.83
N ARG A 69 -6.11 -6.22 4.74
CA ARG A 69 -7.20 -5.27 4.88
C ARG A 69 -7.75 -4.88 3.50
N ASP A 70 -8.92 -4.27 3.56
CA ASP A 70 -9.69 -3.69 2.48
C ASP A 70 -9.07 -2.39 1.94
N ASP A 71 -9.34 -2.10 0.67
CA ASP A 71 -8.71 -0.99 -0.06
C ASP A 71 -9.08 0.39 0.53
N PHE A 72 -10.15 0.49 1.32
CA PHE A 72 -10.50 1.69 2.08
C PHE A 72 -9.39 2.14 3.06
N TRP A 73 -8.58 1.21 3.57
CA TRP A 73 -7.43 1.55 4.42
C TRP A 73 -6.33 2.32 3.67
N SER A 74 -6.34 2.33 2.35
CA SER A 74 -5.43 3.16 1.57
C SER A 74 -5.76 4.65 1.63
N LEU A 75 -7.02 5.01 1.92
CA LEU A 75 -7.46 6.40 2.00
C LEU A 75 -6.79 7.16 3.14
N ILE A 76 -6.30 6.46 4.16
CA ILE A 76 -5.57 7.13 5.24
C ILE A 76 -4.27 7.76 4.72
N MET A 77 -3.74 7.27 3.59
CA MET A 77 -2.56 7.83 2.92
C MET A 77 -2.84 9.18 2.24
N ILE A 78 -4.09 9.65 2.18
CA ILE A 78 -4.39 11.04 1.79
C ILE A 78 -3.74 12.03 2.77
N PHE A 79 -3.55 11.63 4.04
CA PHE A 79 -2.78 12.38 5.02
C PHE A 79 -1.25 12.23 4.85
N GLY A 80 -0.80 11.65 3.73
CA GLY A 80 0.61 11.49 3.38
C GLY A 80 1.41 10.73 4.45
N PRO A 81 2.53 11.29 4.93
CA PRO A 81 3.40 10.62 5.92
C PRO A 81 2.70 10.22 7.22
N LEU A 82 1.71 10.99 7.68
CA LEU A 82 0.94 10.65 8.89
C LEU A 82 0.09 9.39 8.67
N GLY A 83 -0.56 9.30 7.52
CA GLY A 83 -1.26 8.10 7.08
C GLY A 83 -0.36 6.88 7.03
N TYR A 84 0.87 7.07 6.54
CA TYR A 84 1.87 6.01 6.50
C TYR A 84 2.26 5.51 7.89
N ILE A 85 2.47 6.39 8.87
CA ILE A 85 2.80 6.00 10.24
C ILE A 85 1.68 5.15 10.86
N ILE A 86 0.42 5.54 10.65
CA ILE A 86 -0.74 4.79 11.16
C ILE A 86 -0.77 3.40 10.50
N LEU A 87 -0.64 3.33 9.17
CA LEU A 87 -0.59 2.07 8.45
C LEU A 87 0.60 1.21 8.88
N MET A 88 1.73 1.80 9.25
CA MET A 88 2.91 1.09 9.71
C MET A 88 2.68 0.39 11.05
N ARG A 89 1.96 1.04 11.98
CA ARG A 89 1.65 0.50 13.31
C ARG A 89 0.61 -0.62 13.35
N LEU A 90 -0.17 -0.80 12.29
CA LEU A 90 -1.18 -1.87 12.25
C LEU A 90 -0.53 -3.26 12.28
N GLU A 91 -1.20 -4.25 12.84
CA GLU A 91 -0.74 -5.64 12.75
C GLU A 91 -0.76 -6.16 11.30
N ASP A 92 0.24 -6.97 10.96
CA ASP A 92 0.35 -7.68 9.69
C ASP A 92 -0.62 -8.88 9.67
N LYS A 93 -1.87 -8.66 9.26
CA LYS A 93 -2.87 -9.73 9.08
C LYS A 93 -2.88 -10.24 7.66
N TRP A 94 -1.95 -11.11 7.32
CA TRP A 94 -1.76 -11.51 5.93
C TRP A 94 -2.97 -12.27 5.31
N PRO A 95 -3.21 -12.14 3.98
CA PRO A 95 -4.34 -12.76 3.29
C PRO A 95 -4.39 -14.30 3.36
N TRP A 96 -3.31 -14.99 3.73
CA TRP A 96 -3.29 -16.44 3.85
C TRP A 96 -4.07 -16.98 5.03
N GLU A 97 -4.33 -16.21 6.09
CA GLU A 97 -5.27 -16.65 7.15
C GLU A 97 -6.69 -16.79 6.60
N LYS A 98 -7.13 -15.86 5.73
CA LYS A 98 -8.41 -15.98 5.02
C LYS A 98 -8.41 -17.18 4.07
N MET A 99 -7.30 -17.46 3.38
CA MET A 99 -7.18 -18.65 2.51
C MET A 99 -7.15 -19.97 3.30
N LYS A 100 -6.49 -20.01 4.47
CA LYS A 100 -6.50 -21.14 5.40
C LYS A 100 -7.92 -21.39 5.95
N HIS A 101 -8.64 -20.34 6.32
CA HIS A 101 -10.02 -20.43 6.80
C HIS A 101 -11.02 -20.86 5.72
N LYS A 102 -10.92 -20.32 4.50
CA LYS A 102 -11.76 -20.74 3.37
C LYS A 102 -11.54 -22.23 3.04
N ARG A 103 -10.31 -22.71 3.20
CA ARG A 103 -9.94 -24.11 2.97
C ARG A 103 -10.46 -25.05 4.06
N ARG A 104 -10.35 -24.68 5.35
CA ARG A 104 -10.96 -25.46 6.46
C ARG A 104 -12.46 -25.63 6.28
N LYS A 105 -13.19 -24.56 5.93
CA LYS A 105 -14.65 -24.63 5.70
C LYS A 105 -15.05 -25.50 4.51
N LYS A 106 -14.16 -25.63 3.51
CA LYS A 106 -14.40 -26.49 2.34
C LYS A 106 -14.16 -27.97 2.68
N PHE A 107 -13.12 -28.26 3.46
CA PHE A 107 -12.75 -29.62 3.88
C PHE A 107 -13.70 -30.23 4.94
N THR A 108 -14.45 -29.42 5.67
CA THR A 108 -15.48 -29.91 6.64
C THR A 108 -16.88 -30.05 6.03
N ARG A 109 -17.03 -29.79 4.72
CA ARG A 109 -18.29 -29.91 3.98
C ARG A 109 -18.26 -31.05 2.94
N GLU A 110 -17.14 -31.74 2.83
CA GLU A 110 -16.94 -33.01 2.11
C GLU A 110 -16.83 -34.12 3.15
#